data_AF-A0A7W1J6R9-F1
#
_entry.id   AF-A0A7W1J6R9-F1
#
_cell.length_a   1.000
_cell.length_b   1.000
_cell.length_c   1.000
_cell.angle_alpha   90.00
_cell.angle_beta   90.00
_cell.angle_gamma   90.00
#
_symmetry.space_group_name_H-M   'P 1'
#
loop_
_entity.id
_entity.type
_entity.pdbx_description
1 polymer ?
#
loop_
_entity_poly.entity_id
_entity_poly.type
_entity_poly.pdbx_seq_one_letter_code
_entity_poly.pdbx_strand_id
1 'polypeptide(L)'
;MNQLPFCQKSHGWIFFLGIFSIVVMSLSACAKREQAAPAAQTASNSEASAPVLVQQAEPQMPLSPPAISGAGSGSKSEDPKPAPETAPLDPRVAAAAALAHRTLSDPTPQMVHARKKDQAPKGWDREKYLNDPAAYLDLASPSRSVEPAQPAADVPMLEPVGGTSAQIPQLGSCVLRVRTEPGMPATFTSWGLGSFTSGMPTITVAADEQGIAEASFTASAGTVGDCPIVCASPVRGGTIRFLVRVSDQPVKGHP
;
A
#
# COMPACT_ATOMS: atom_id res chain seq x y z
N MET A 1 22.22 72.57 -7.86
CA MET A 1 22.10 71.32 -7.08
C MET A 1 22.65 70.18 -7.92
N ASN A 2 23.90 69.82 -7.59
CA ASN A 2 24.70 68.63 -7.86
C ASN A 2 24.35 67.72 -9.05
N GLN A 3 25.08 67.95 -10.14
CA GLN A 3 25.47 66.95 -11.15
C GLN A 3 26.85 66.39 -10.75
N LEU A 4 26.98 65.07 -10.61
CA LEU A 4 28.24 64.32 -10.56
C LEU A 4 28.07 62.93 -11.22
N PRO A 5 29.17 62.29 -11.70
CA PRO A 5 29.21 61.68 -13.02
C PRO A 5 29.32 60.14 -13.06
N PHE A 6 29.07 59.63 -14.26
CA PHE A 6 29.70 58.49 -14.95
C PHE A 6 30.83 57.76 -14.19
N CYS A 7 30.65 56.45 -13.96
CA CYS A 7 31.76 55.51 -13.77
C CYS A 7 31.45 54.21 -14.53
N GLN A 8 32.01 54.15 -15.73
CA GLN A 8 32.12 52.99 -16.61
C GLN A 8 33.15 52.03 -16.00
N LYS A 9 32.78 50.77 -15.73
CA LYS A 9 33.77 49.71 -15.44
C LYS A 9 33.55 48.51 -16.34
N SER A 10 34.46 48.44 -17.30
CA SER A 10 34.74 47.40 -18.28
C SER A 10 35.42 46.17 -17.68
N HIS A 11 35.49 45.11 -18.50
CA HIS A 11 36.26 43.85 -18.40
C HIS A 11 35.51 42.68 -17.74
N GLY A 12 35.40 41.50 -18.33
CA GLY A 12 35.93 41.00 -19.60
C GLY A 12 35.35 39.61 -19.88
N TRP A 13 34.96 39.38 -21.14
CA TRP A 13 34.75 38.05 -21.69
C TRP A 13 36.11 37.39 -21.89
N ILE A 14 36.33 36.21 -21.31
CA ILE A 14 37.42 35.32 -21.72
C ILE A 14 36.82 33.93 -21.96
N PHE A 15 36.80 33.57 -23.24
CA PHE A 15 36.72 32.21 -23.74
C PHE A 15 37.86 31.37 -23.12
N PHE A 16 37.55 30.23 -22.52
CA PHE A 16 38.50 29.13 -22.39
C PHE A 16 37.95 27.91 -23.12
N LEU A 17 38.21 27.91 -24.42
CA LEU A 17 38.31 26.69 -25.22
C LEU A 17 39.67 26.07 -24.85
N GLY A 18 39.66 24.96 -24.12
CA GLY A 18 40.87 24.35 -23.59
C GLY A 18 40.78 22.83 -23.59
N ILE A 19 41.18 22.24 -24.70
CA ILE A 19 41.52 20.83 -24.87
C ILE A 19 42.49 20.42 -23.75
N PHE A 20 42.10 19.47 -22.90
CA PHE A 20 43.03 18.73 -22.06
C PHE A 20 42.76 17.23 -22.18
N SER A 21 43.35 16.64 -23.22
CA SER A 21 43.76 15.23 -23.20
C SER A 21 44.78 15.05 -22.08
N ILE A 22 44.40 14.35 -21.01
CA ILE A 22 45.36 13.65 -20.17
C ILE A 22 44.94 12.18 -20.12
N VAL A 23 45.70 11.39 -20.87
CA VAL A 23 45.94 9.97 -20.63
C VAL A 23 46.82 9.89 -19.37
N VAL A 24 46.31 9.25 -18.32
CA VAL A 24 47.15 8.61 -17.30
C VAL A 24 46.68 7.18 -17.16
N MET A 25 47.39 6.30 -17.88
CA MET A 25 47.62 4.94 -17.42
C MET A 25 48.32 5.00 -16.07
N SER A 26 47.81 4.30 -15.07
CA SER A 26 48.67 3.75 -14.03
C SER A 26 48.19 2.37 -13.61
N LEU A 27 48.96 1.38 -14.06
CA LEU A 27 49.05 0.01 -13.54
C LEU A 27 49.42 0.05 -12.04
N SER A 28 48.81 -0.82 -11.24
CA SER A 28 49.54 -1.51 -10.16
C SER A 28 48.82 -2.77 -9.69
N ALA A 29 49.59 -3.86 -9.82
CA ALA A 29 49.68 -5.09 -9.01
C ALA A 29 48.41 -5.93 -8.78
N CYS A 30 48.28 -7.11 -9.42
CA CYS A 30 48.87 -8.38 -8.96
C CYS A 30 48.61 -8.68 -7.47
N ALA A 31 47.49 -9.38 -7.21
CA ALA A 31 47.43 -10.35 -6.12
C ALA A 31 46.91 -11.67 -6.69
N LYS A 32 47.86 -12.52 -7.06
CA LYS A 32 47.68 -13.91 -7.44
C LYS A 32 47.38 -14.71 -6.18
N ARG A 33 46.20 -15.34 -6.08
CA ARG A 33 45.97 -16.42 -5.13
C ARG A 33 45.54 -17.67 -5.90
N GLU A 34 46.44 -18.63 -5.83
CA GLU A 34 46.42 -19.92 -6.48
C GLU A 34 45.44 -20.88 -5.78
N GLN A 35 44.68 -21.58 -6.61
CA GLN A 35 44.17 -22.95 -6.50
C GLN A 35 43.86 -23.57 -5.12
N ALA A 36 42.63 -24.10 -5.02
CA ALA A 36 42.43 -25.53 -4.78
C ALA A 36 41.04 -25.96 -5.30
N ALA A 37 41.03 -26.84 -6.32
CA ALA A 37 39.93 -27.76 -6.59
C ALA A 37 40.01 -28.93 -5.58
N PRO A 38 38.94 -29.72 -5.35
CA PRO A 38 38.74 -30.90 -6.20
C PRO A 38 37.28 -31.35 -6.43
N ALA A 39 37.15 -32.28 -7.39
CA ALA A 39 36.07 -33.28 -7.61
C ALA A 39 34.70 -32.73 -8.07
N ALA A 40 34.30 -32.87 -9.35
CA ALA A 40 33.97 -34.10 -10.08
C ALA A 40 32.77 -34.88 -9.49
N GLN A 41 31.61 -34.72 -10.14
CA GLN A 41 30.44 -35.62 -10.26
C GLN A 41 29.47 -34.86 -11.20
N THR A 42 29.41 -35.07 -12.52
CA THR A 42 28.95 -36.22 -13.31
C THR A 42 27.61 -36.82 -12.86
N ALA A 43 26.52 -36.29 -13.42
CA ALA A 43 25.33 -37.01 -13.89
C ALA A 43 24.46 -35.97 -14.64
N SER A 44 24.36 -35.96 -15.96
CA SER A 44 23.56 -36.89 -16.78
C SER A 44 22.20 -37.17 -16.16
N ASN A 45 21.17 -36.45 -16.62
CA ASN A 45 19.96 -37.09 -17.10
C ASN A 45 19.21 -36.16 -18.06
N SER A 46 19.37 -36.46 -19.34
CA SER A 46 18.33 -36.23 -20.34
C SER A 46 17.24 -37.24 -20.09
N GLU A 47 16.01 -36.81 -19.81
CA GLU A 47 14.85 -37.63 -20.12
C GLU A 47 13.75 -36.76 -20.70
N ALA A 48 13.54 -36.97 -22.00
CA ALA A 48 12.39 -36.51 -22.73
C ALA A 48 11.15 -37.23 -22.20
N SER A 49 10.07 -36.50 -21.94
CA SER A 49 8.74 -37.08 -21.93
C SER A 49 7.72 -36.08 -22.47
N ALA A 50 6.98 -36.57 -23.45
CA ALA A 50 5.96 -35.93 -24.24
C ALA A 50 4.70 -35.60 -23.38
N PRO A 51 3.77 -34.77 -23.90
CA PRO A 51 2.67 -34.24 -23.12
C PRO A 51 1.55 -35.28 -22.93
N VAL A 52 1.19 -35.56 -21.68
CA VAL A 52 -0.02 -36.32 -21.35
C VAL A 52 -1.17 -35.34 -21.12
N LEU A 53 -2.11 -35.42 -22.05
CA LEU A 53 -3.47 -34.88 -22.05
C LEU A 53 -4.19 -35.20 -20.72
N VAL A 54 -4.47 -34.20 -19.89
CA VAL A 54 -5.37 -34.35 -18.74
C VAL A 54 -6.73 -33.77 -19.07
N GLN A 55 -7.69 -34.67 -18.98
CA GLN A 55 -9.10 -34.55 -19.29
C GLN A 55 -9.81 -33.72 -18.22
N GLN A 56 -10.58 -32.74 -18.66
CA GLN A 56 -11.37 -31.83 -17.84
C GLN A 56 -12.83 -32.29 -17.84
N ALA A 57 -13.40 -32.60 -16.67
CA ALA A 57 -14.85 -32.71 -16.47
C ALA A 57 -15.26 -32.59 -14.99
N GLU A 58 -15.82 -31.41 -14.68
CA GLU A 58 -16.95 -31.09 -13.78
C GLU A 58 -16.97 -31.56 -12.30
N PRO A 59 -16.91 -30.60 -11.35
CA PRO A 59 -17.58 -30.73 -10.05
C PRO A 59 -19.03 -30.22 -10.14
N GLN A 60 -19.98 -31.12 -9.86
CA GLN A 60 -21.40 -30.84 -9.70
C GLN A 60 -21.67 -29.97 -8.46
N MET A 61 -22.46 -28.90 -8.62
CA MET A 61 -23.02 -28.12 -7.53
C MET A 61 -24.28 -28.80 -6.96
N PRO A 62 -24.45 -28.91 -5.64
CA PRO A 62 -25.76 -28.95 -5.02
C PRO A 62 -26.21 -27.54 -4.60
N LEU A 63 -27.24 -27.05 -5.29
CA LEU A 63 -28.11 -25.94 -4.89
C LEU A 63 -28.92 -26.35 -3.66
N SER A 64 -28.94 -25.53 -2.60
CA SER A 64 -30.04 -25.46 -1.62
C SER A 64 -29.94 -24.18 -0.77
N PRO A 65 -30.84 -23.20 -0.94
CA PRO A 65 -31.10 -22.17 0.08
C PRO A 65 -32.14 -22.65 1.11
N PRO A 66 -31.99 -22.35 2.41
CA PRO A 66 -33.05 -22.59 3.38
C PRO A 66 -34.20 -21.59 3.22
N ALA A 67 -35.41 -22.14 3.10
CA ALA A 67 -36.67 -21.44 3.02
C ALA A 67 -36.99 -20.66 4.30
N ILE A 68 -37.33 -19.38 4.14
CA ILE A 68 -37.94 -18.56 5.19
C ILE A 68 -39.44 -18.83 5.12
N SER A 69 -39.92 -19.70 6.02
CA SER A 69 -41.33 -20.05 6.14
C SER A 69 -42.07 -18.97 6.90
N GLY A 70 -42.92 -18.23 6.19
CA GLY A 70 -43.97 -17.40 6.79
C GLY A 70 -45.21 -18.24 7.09
N ALA A 71 -45.67 -18.17 8.34
CA ALA A 71 -47.03 -18.44 8.82
C ALA A 71 -47.02 -18.09 10.32
N GLY A 72 -48.01 -17.45 10.93
CA GLY A 72 -49.36 -17.20 10.47
C GLY A 72 -49.97 -16.00 11.17
N SER A 73 -50.94 -15.44 10.45
CA SER A 73 -51.97 -14.54 10.93
C SER A 73 -52.82 -15.24 11.99
N GLY A 74 -52.98 -14.60 13.14
CA GLY A 74 -53.89 -15.00 14.20
C GLY A 74 -54.48 -13.76 14.85
N SER A 75 -55.47 -13.17 14.19
CA SER A 75 -56.31 -12.10 14.74
C SER A 75 -57.12 -12.65 15.91
N LYS A 76 -56.87 -12.15 17.12
CA LYS A 76 -57.83 -12.24 18.23
C LYS A 76 -58.06 -10.83 18.78
N SER A 77 -59.25 -10.33 18.48
CA SER A 77 -59.88 -9.16 19.05
C SER A 77 -60.16 -9.39 20.53
N GLU A 78 -59.59 -8.55 21.39
CA GLU A 78 -60.06 -8.29 22.76
C GLU A 78 -60.17 -6.78 22.96
N ASP A 79 -61.28 -6.38 23.57
CA ASP A 79 -61.79 -5.04 23.83
C ASP A 79 -60.83 -4.09 24.60
N PRO A 80 -61.07 -2.76 24.52
CA PRO A 80 -60.17 -1.74 25.05
C PRO A 80 -60.24 -1.66 26.58
N LYS A 81 -59.14 -2.03 27.24
CA LYS A 81 -58.92 -1.74 28.67
C LYS A 81 -58.43 -0.29 28.84
N PRO A 82 -59.03 0.50 29.75
CA PRO A 82 -58.75 1.93 29.88
C PRO A 82 -57.30 2.25 30.28
N ALA A 83 -56.88 3.43 29.84
CA ALA A 83 -55.53 3.99 29.90
C ALA A 83 -54.77 3.73 31.22
N PRO A 84 -53.46 3.42 31.16
CA PRO A 84 -52.63 3.51 32.35
C PRO A 84 -52.49 4.98 32.74
N GLU A 85 -53.09 5.26 33.88
CA GLU A 85 -52.85 6.40 34.74
C GLU A 85 -51.35 6.73 34.77
N THR A 86 -51.03 7.97 34.39
CA THR A 86 -49.69 8.54 34.37
C THR A 86 -49.06 8.43 35.75
N ALA A 87 -48.30 7.36 35.98
CA ALA A 87 -47.38 7.29 37.11
C ALA A 87 -46.39 8.47 37.01
N PRO A 88 -46.11 9.18 38.11
CA PRO A 88 -45.13 10.24 38.10
C PRO A 88 -43.78 9.65 37.68
N LEU A 89 -43.28 10.09 36.53
CA LEU A 89 -41.97 9.71 36.02
C LEU A 89 -40.93 10.02 37.10
N ASP A 90 -40.10 9.03 37.42
CA ASP A 90 -38.94 9.20 38.29
C ASP A 90 -38.16 10.45 37.85
N PRO A 91 -37.84 11.39 38.77
CA PRO A 91 -37.15 12.63 38.42
C PRO A 91 -35.81 12.39 37.70
N ARG A 92 -35.20 11.20 37.84
CA ARG A 92 -33.99 10.80 37.09
C ARG A 92 -34.28 10.48 35.62
N VAL A 93 -35.43 9.88 35.32
CA VAL A 93 -35.87 9.60 33.94
C VAL A 93 -36.32 10.89 33.26
N ALA A 94 -37.00 11.78 33.99
CA ALA A 94 -37.37 13.11 33.51
C ALA A 94 -36.12 13.98 33.24
N ALA A 95 -35.10 13.92 34.10
CA ALA A 95 -33.83 14.62 33.87
C ALA A 95 -33.05 14.05 32.68
N ALA A 96 -33.02 12.72 32.49
CA ALA A 96 -32.38 12.10 31.33
C ALA A 96 -33.10 12.43 30.02
N ALA A 97 -34.44 12.43 30.02
CA ALA A 97 -35.24 12.84 28.87
C ALA A 97 -35.05 14.33 28.55
N ALA A 98 -35.02 15.20 29.56
CA ALA A 98 -34.74 16.62 29.36
C ALA A 98 -33.31 16.89 28.83
N LEU A 99 -32.32 16.10 29.25
CA LEU A 99 -30.95 16.17 28.72
C LEU A 99 -30.89 15.68 27.27
N ALA A 100 -31.61 14.60 26.94
CA ALA A 100 -31.71 14.07 25.58
C ALA A 100 -32.40 15.06 24.62
N HIS A 101 -33.49 15.71 25.05
CA HIS A 101 -34.15 16.75 24.26
C HIS A 101 -33.28 17.99 24.08
N ARG A 102 -32.48 18.39 25.08
CA ARG A 102 -31.47 19.46 24.90
C ARG A 102 -30.41 19.09 23.88
N THR A 103 -29.90 17.86 23.93
CA THR A 103 -28.86 17.37 23.01
C THR A 103 -29.36 17.22 21.56
N LEU A 104 -30.65 16.96 21.38
CA LEU A 104 -31.30 16.84 20.06
C LEU A 104 -31.82 18.18 19.50
N SER A 105 -32.04 19.18 20.36
CA SER A 105 -32.58 20.49 19.96
C SER A 105 -31.52 21.58 19.83
N ASP A 106 -30.32 21.38 20.39
CA ASP A 106 -29.17 22.19 20.04
C ASP A 106 -28.63 21.68 18.69
N PRO A 107 -28.69 22.48 17.61
CA PRO A 107 -27.82 22.27 16.47
C PRO A 107 -26.41 22.58 16.96
N THR A 108 -25.80 21.59 17.64
CA THR A 108 -24.36 21.54 17.78
C THR A 108 -23.87 21.78 16.35
N PRO A 109 -23.02 22.80 16.08
CA PRO A 109 -22.41 22.89 14.78
C PRO A 109 -21.74 21.54 14.61
N GLN A 110 -22.30 20.70 13.74
CA GLN A 110 -21.64 19.47 13.38
C GLN A 110 -20.23 19.93 13.05
N MET A 111 -19.24 19.39 13.73
CA MET A 111 -17.88 19.40 13.21
C MET A 111 -17.85 18.48 11.98
N VAL A 112 -18.73 18.69 11.00
CA VAL A 112 -18.25 18.80 9.64
C VAL A 112 -17.26 19.93 9.72
N HIS A 113 -15.98 19.58 9.89
CA HIS A 113 -14.95 20.35 9.24
C HIS A 113 -15.45 20.50 7.82
N ALA A 114 -16.03 21.66 7.52
CA ALA A 114 -16.27 22.08 6.16
C ALA A 114 -14.90 21.92 5.53
N ARG A 115 -14.69 20.82 4.80
CA ARG A 115 -13.48 20.63 4.01
C ARG A 115 -13.42 21.91 3.22
N LYS A 116 -12.44 22.77 3.52
CA LYS A 116 -12.24 23.99 2.76
C LYS A 116 -12.31 23.55 1.30
N LYS A 117 -13.26 24.12 0.56
CA LYS A 117 -13.50 23.78 -0.85
C LYS A 117 -12.22 23.98 -1.70
N ASP A 118 -11.24 24.69 -1.13
CA ASP A 118 -9.95 25.04 -1.71
C ASP A 118 -8.77 24.17 -1.23
N GLN A 119 -9.01 23.17 -0.36
CA GLN A 119 -8.02 22.13 -0.07
C GLN A 119 -8.35 20.88 -0.89
N ALA A 120 -8.35 21.03 -2.22
CA ALA A 120 -7.96 19.88 -3.03
C ALA A 120 -6.60 19.40 -2.47
N PRO A 121 -6.45 18.10 -2.15
CA PRO A 121 -5.19 17.59 -1.64
C PRO A 121 -4.10 18.04 -2.60
N LYS A 122 -3.08 18.72 -2.07
CA LYS A 122 -1.95 19.19 -2.87
C LYS A 122 -1.40 17.96 -3.58
N GLY A 123 -1.61 17.91 -4.90
CA GLY A 123 -1.20 16.76 -5.71
C GLY A 123 0.27 16.45 -5.49
N TRP A 124 0.62 15.19 -5.66
CA TRP A 124 2.03 14.78 -5.65
C TRP A 124 2.83 15.54 -6.71
N ASP A 125 4.02 16.01 -6.34
CA ASP A 125 4.90 16.80 -7.19
C ASP A 125 6.06 15.93 -7.68
N ARG A 126 6.00 15.58 -8.97
CA ARG A 126 6.99 14.72 -9.62
C ARG A 126 8.37 15.35 -9.68
N GLU A 127 8.45 16.64 -9.97
CA GLU A 127 9.73 17.34 -10.10
C GLU A 127 10.43 17.42 -8.73
N LYS A 128 9.65 17.72 -7.69
CA LYS A 128 10.17 17.69 -6.31
C LYS A 128 10.69 16.31 -5.93
N TYR A 129 9.96 15.24 -6.28
CA TYR A 129 10.40 13.87 -6.03
C TYR A 129 11.71 13.56 -6.76
N LEU A 130 11.81 13.91 -8.04
CA LEU A 130 13.02 13.65 -8.84
C LEU A 130 14.24 14.40 -8.33
N ASN A 131 14.06 15.60 -7.76
CA ASN A 131 15.14 16.40 -7.19
C ASN A 131 15.67 15.84 -5.85
N ASP A 132 14.79 15.30 -5.01
CA ASP A 132 15.15 14.69 -3.72
C ASP A 132 14.25 13.47 -3.41
N PRO A 133 14.57 12.30 -4.01
CA PRO A 133 13.78 11.09 -3.80
C PRO A 133 13.83 10.62 -2.35
N ALA A 134 14.98 10.77 -1.69
CA ALA A 134 15.21 10.28 -0.34
C ALA A 134 14.24 10.91 0.67
N ALA A 135 14.05 12.24 0.62
CA ALA A 135 13.09 12.92 1.48
C ALA A 135 11.65 12.41 1.33
N TYR A 136 11.28 11.90 0.15
CA TYR A 136 9.97 11.29 -0.05
C TYR A 136 9.93 9.85 0.46
N LEU A 137 10.95 9.03 0.14
CA LEU A 137 11.00 7.59 0.47
C LEU A 137 11.14 7.33 1.97
N ASP A 138 11.90 8.17 2.69
CA ASP A 138 12.15 8.03 4.13
C ASP A 138 10.90 8.34 4.98
N LEU A 139 9.93 9.07 4.42
CA LEU A 139 8.69 9.40 5.11
C LEU A 139 7.66 8.26 5.00
N ALA A 140 7.48 7.51 6.08
CA ALA A 140 6.37 6.57 6.20
C ALA A 140 5.04 7.32 6.37
N SER A 141 4.27 7.40 5.28
CA SER A 141 2.94 8.00 5.28
C SER A 141 1.91 6.99 4.79
N PRO A 142 1.06 6.42 5.67
CA PRO A 142 0.09 5.41 5.28
C PRO A 142 -0.98 5.94 4.31
N SER A 143 -1.31 7.24 4.39
CA SER A 143 -2.28 7.87 3.49
C SER A 143 -1.91 7.75 2.02
N ARG A 144 -0.61 7.69 1.69
CA ARG A 144 -0.14 7.54 0.30
C ARG A 144 -0.61 6.22 -0.34
N SER A 145 -0.87 5.18 0.45
CA SER A 145 -1.40 3.90 -0.05
C SER A 145 -2.87 3.99 -0.51
N VAL A 146 -3.58 5.07 -0.19
CA VAL A 146 -4.97 5.31 -0.60
C VAL A 146 -5.14 6.56 -1.47
N GLU A 147 -4.03 7.18 -1.86
CA GLU A 147 -3.96 8.35 -2.73
C GLU A 147 -3.22 8.00 -4.04
N PRO A 148 -3.71 7.04 -4.85
CA PRO A 148 -3.12 6.79 -6.16
C PRO A 148 -3.33 7.98 -7.10
N ALA A 149 -2.66 7.96 -8.25
CA ALA A 149 -3.00 8.90 -9.31
C ALA A 149 -4.49 8.77 -9.67
N GLN A 150 -5.15 9.89 -9.93
CA GLN A 150 -6.55 9.87 -10.36
C GLN A 150 -6.63 9.08 -11.69
N PRO A 151 -7.52 8.08 -11.80
CA PRO A 151 -7.68 7.32 -13.04
C PRO A 151 -8.09 8.25 -14.18
N ALA A 152 -7.31 8.26 -15.24
CA ALA A 152 -7.55 8.99 -16.48
C ALA A 152 -7.05 8.14 -17.67
N ALA A 153 -7.47 8.47 -18.89
CA ALA A 153 -7.16 7.66 -20.07
C ALA A 153 -5.65 7.56 -20.37
N ASP A 154 -4.89 8.55 -19.93
CA ASP A 154 -3.45 8.70 -20.05
C ASP A 154 -2.67 8.18 -18.84
N VAL A 155 -3.36 7.80 -17.75
CA VAL A 155 -2.75 7.30 -16.52
C VAL A 155 -2.88 5.79 -16.47
N PRO A 156 -1.79 5.03 -16.69
CA PRO A 156 -1.86 3.58 -16.65
C PRO A 156 -2.22 3.08 -15.24
N MET A 157 -2.86 1.92 -15.16
CA MET A 157 -3.14 1.27 -13.88
C MET A 157 -1.88 0.65 -13.27
N LEU A 158 -1.86 0.55 -11.95
CA LEU A 158 -0.88 -0.21 -11.21
C LEU A 158 -1.14 -1.71 -11.40
N GLU A 159 -0.09 -2.49 -11.66
CA GLU A 159 -0.21 -3.93 -11.91
C GLU A 159 0.55 -4.73 -10.85
N PRO A 160 -0.02 -5.81 -10.29
CA PRO A 160 0.74 -6.71 -9.42
C PRO A 160 1.70 -7.54 -10.26
N VAL A 161 2.91 -7.79 -9.75
CA VAL A 161 3.87 -8.69 -10.37
C VAL A 161 3.90 -9.99 -9.56
N GLY A 162 3.27 -11.03 -10.10
CA GLY A 162 3.12 -12.32 -9.41
C GLY A 162 1.82 -12.41 -8.60
N GLY A 163 1.83 -13.23 -7.55
CA GLY A 163 0.66 -13.48 -6.71
C GLY A 163 0.35 -12.29 -5.80
N THR A 164 -0.94 -11.98 -5.64
CA THR A 164 -1.41 -11.01 -4.64
C THR A 164 -1.74 -11.65 -3.29
N SER A 165 -1.70 -12.98 -3.20
CA SER A 165 -1.83 -13.73 -1.95
C SER A 165 -0.53 -14.45 -1.60
N ALA A 166 -0.21 -14.48 -0.32
CA ALA A 166 0.92 -15.23 0.20
C ALA A 166 0.53 -15.89 1.52
N GLN A 167 1.12 -17.05 1.82
CA GLN A 167 0.99 -17.69 3.10
C GLN A 167 2.37 -17.81 3.74
N ILE A 168 2.50 -17.30 4.96
CA ILE A 168 3.76 -17.30 5.71
C ILE A 168 3.52 -17.79 7.14
N PRO A 169 4.51 -18.44 7.78
CA PRO A 169 4.43 -18.68 9.22
C PRO A 169 4.61 -17.37 9.99
N GLN A 170 4.30 -17.39 11.28
CA GLN A 170 4.74 -16.33 12.19
C GLN A 170 6.24 -16.08 12.07
N LEU A 171 6.66 -14.81 12.17
CA LEU A 171 8.04 -14.37 11.97
C LEU A 171 8.60 -14.66 10.57
N GLY A 172 7.80 -15.24 9.67
CA GLY A 172 8.15 -15.42 8.28
C GLY A 172 8.05 -14.10 7.51
N SER A 173 8.64 -14.11 6.32
CA SER A 173 8.64 -12.97 5.41
C SER A 173 8.15 -13.39 4.02
N CYS A 174 7.53 -12.45 3.32
CA CYS A 174 7.21 -12.58 1.90
C CYS A 174 7.58 -11.30 1.15
N VAL A 175 7.78 -11.44 -0.15
CA VAL A 175 8.10 -10.33 -1.04
C VAL A 175 6.87 -9.95 -1.84
N LEU A 176 6.49 -8.67 -1.78
CA LEU A 176 5.39 -8.10 -2.54
C LEU A 176 5.97 -7.27 -3.68
N ARG A 177 5.39 -7.41 -4.87
CA ARG A 177 5.88 -6.73 -6.08
C ARG A 177 4.75 -6.09 -6.85
N VAL A 178 4.96 -4.85 -7.26
CA VAL A 178 4.07 -4.12 -8.16
C VAL A 178 4.86 -3.51 -9.29
N ARG A 179 4.25 -3.38 -10.46
CA ARG A 179 4.79 -2.66 -11.59
C ARG A 179 4.23 -1.24 -11.61
N THR A 180 5.13 -0.28 -11.61
CA THR A 180 4.91 1.14 -11.80
C THR A 180 5.89 1.66 -12.88
N GLU A 181 6.16 2.95 -12.91
CA GLU A 181 7.20 3.54 -13.75
C GLU A 181 8.60 3.38 -13.14
N PRO A 182 9.65 3.18 -13.96
CA PRO A 182 11.03 3.08 -13.46
C PRO A 182 11.43 4.27 -12.58
N GLY A 183 12.02 3.98 -11.42
CA GLY A 183 12.45 4.99 -10.45
C GLY A 183 11.32 5.75 -9.75
N MET A 184 10.04 5.43 -9.99
CA MET A 184 8.91 6.08 -9.31
C MET A 184 8.55 5.38 -8.00
N PRO A 185 7.96 6.10 -7.04
CA PRO A 185 7.66 5.54 -5.72
C PRO A 185 6.39 4.68 -5.74
N ALA A 186 6.39 3.61 -4.95
CA ALA A 186 5.21 2.85 -4.58
C ALA A 186 5.17 2.71 -3.05
N THR A 187 4.03 3.05 -2.45
CA THR A 187 3.82 2.94 -1.00
C THR A 187 3.02 1.68 -0.71
N PHE A 188 3.55 0.86 0.20
CA PHE A 188 2.91 -0.32 0.75
C PHE A 188 2.54 -0.06 2.20
N THR A 189 1.29 -0.32 2.56
CA THR A 189 0.79 -0.16 3.94
C THR A 189 0.09 -1.43 4.38
N SER A 190 0.57 -2.03 5.46
CA SER A 190 -0.09 -3.13 6.15
C SER A 190 -1.15 -2.58 7.09
N TRP A 191 -2.35 -3.15 7.00
CA TRP A 191 -3.43 -2.96 7.97
C TRP A 191 -3.54 -4.12 8.97
N GLY A 192 -2.66 -5.12 8.83
CA GLY A 192 -2.45 -6.19 9.82
C GLY A 192 -1.22 -5.95 10.70
N LEU A 193 -0.97 -6.86 11.63
CA LEU A 193 0.19 -6.83 12.50
C LEU A 193 1.43 -7.36 11.76
N GLY A 194 2.43 -6.51 11.59
CA GLY A 194 3.66 -6.84 10.87
C GLY A 194 4.47 -5.59 10.55
N SER A 195 5.61 -5.78 9.90
CA SER A 195 6.51 -4.69 9.53
C SER A 195 7.18 -4.96 8.20
N PHE A 196 7.50 -3.88 7.49
CA PHE A 196 8.39 -3.94 6.34
C PHE A 196 9.85 -3.83 6.78
N THR A 197 10.78 -3.87 5.83
CA THR A 197 12.23 -3.71 6.08
C THR A 197 12.59 -2.42 6.81
N SER A 198 11.74 -1.39 6.73
CA SER A 198 11.86 -0.14 7.50
C SER A 198 11.56 -0.30 9.00
N GLY A 199 11.07 -1.46 9.45
CA GLY A 199 10.56 -1.68 10.81
C GLY A 199 9.18 -1.09 11.07
N MET A 200 8.56 -0.45 10.06
CA MET A 200 7.24 0.18 10.16
C MET A 200 6.19 -0.61 9.38
N PRO A 201 4.89 -0.48 9.70
CA PRO A 201 3.81 -1.10 8.94
C PRO A 201 3.54 -0.38 7.60
N THR A 202 4.33 0.63 7.26
CA THR A 202 4.29 1.32 5.97
C THR A 202 5.71 1.52 5.46
N ILE A 203 5.90 1.34 4.16
CA ILE A 203 7.15 1.61 3.47
C ILE A 203 6.85 2.24 2.11
N THR A 204 7.68 3.19 1.69
CA THR A 204 7.69 3.67 0.31
C THR A 204 9.00 3.23 -0.33
N VAL A 205 8.91 2.53 -1.45
CA VAL A 205 10.09 2.03 -2.18
C VAL A 205 10.07 2.63 -3.59
N ALA A 206 11.25 2.91 -4.13
CA ALA A 206 11.39 3.25 -5.54
C ALA A 206 11.38 1.98 -6.39
N ALA A 207 10.76 2.05 -7.55
CA ALA A 207 10.84 0.99 -8.53
C ALA A 207 12.23 0.91 -9.18
N ASP A 208 12.62 -0.30 -9.57
CA ASP A 208 13.85 -0.57 -10.31
C ASP A 208 13.80 -0.03 -11.77
N GLU A 209 14.84 -0.32 -12.54
CA GLU A 209 14.95 0.08 -13.96
C GLU A 209 13.85 -0.55 -14.84
N GLN A 210 13.30 -1.68 -14.40
CA GLN A 210 12.20 -2.39 -15.07
C GLN A 210 10.82 -1.88 -14.62
N GLY A 211 10.78 -0.91 -13.69
CA GLY A 211 9.54 -0.38 -13.12
C GLY A 211 8.92 -1.29 -12.07
N ILE A 212 9.66 -2.24 -11.50
CA ILE A 212 9.17 -3.12 -10.43
C ILE A 212 9.58 -2.54 -9.07
N ALA A 213 8.57 -2.25 -8.25
CA ALA A 213 8.75 -1.88 -6.85
C ALA A 213 8.58 -3.13 -5.98
N GLU A 214 9.59 -3.42 -5.16
CA GLU A 214 9.64 -4.59 -4.30
C GLU A 214 9.65 -4.19 -2.82
N ALA A 215 8.78 -4.81 -2.01
CA ALA A 215 8.74 -4.63 -0.57
C ALA A 215 8.70 -5.98 0.14
N SER A 216 9.65 -6.21 1.06
CA SER A 216 9.63 -7.39 1.94
C SER A 216 8.83 -7.09 3.19
N PHE A 217 7.80 -7.89 3.43
CA PHE A 217 6.92 -7.85 4.60
C PHE A 217 7.24 -9.01 5.53
N THR A 218 7.33 -8.74 6.83
CA THR A 218 7.57 -9.73 7.89
C THR A 218 6.43 -9.68 8.90
N ALA A 219 5.83 -10.84 9.16
CA ALA A 219 4.79 -10.96 10.18
C ALA A 219 5.37 -10.91 11.59
N SER A 220 4.76 -10.14 12.49
CA SER A 220 5.20 -10.05 13.89
C SER A 220 4.83 -11.31 14.67
N ALA A 221 5.59 -11.60 15.74
CA ALA A 221 5.25 -12.68 16.68
C ALA A 221 3.82 -12.51 17.21
N GLY A 222 3.08 -13.62 17.33
CA GLY A 222 1.69 -13.61 17.80
C GLY A 222 0.64 -13.17 16.76
N THR A 223 1.06 -12.81 15.54
CA THR A 223 0.12 -12.55 14.45
C THR A 223 -0.41 -13.86 13.89
N VAL A 224 -1.74 -14.02 13.79
CA VAL A 224 -2.37 -15.16 13.13
C VAL A 224 -3.57 -14.64 12.33
N GLY A 225 -3.77 -15.18 11.13
CA GLY A 225 -4.88 -14.81 10.25
C GLY A 225 -4.45 -13.91 9.09
N ASP A 226 -5.41 -13.14 8.57
CA ASP A 226 -5.24 -12.39 7.34
C ASP A 226 -4.68 -10.98 7.61
N CYS A 227 -3.57 -10.64 6.94
CA CYS A 227 -2.93 -9.34 6.96
C CYS A 227 -3.14 -8.66 5.59
N PRO A 228 -4.16 -7.81 5.46
CA PRO A 228 -4.37 -7.06 4.22
C PRO A 228 -3.32 -5.95 4.10
N ILE A 229 -2.66 -5.91 2.95
CA ILE A 229 -1.67 -4.89 2.60
C ILE A 229 -2.17 -4.16 1.37
N VAL A 230 -2.20 -2.83 1.42
CA VAL A 230 -2.61 -1.98 0.30
C VAL A 230 -1.38 -1.31 -0.29
N CYS A 231 -1.29 -1.32 -1.61
CA CYS A 231 -0.26 -0.64 -2.36
C CYS A 231 -0.88 0.38 -3.32
N ALA A 232 -0.26 1.57 -3.40
CA ALA A 232 -0.57 2.59 -4.38
C ALA A 232 0.69 3.32 -4.82
N SER A 233 0.60 3.99 -5.96
CA SER A 233 1.65 4.84 -6.50
C SER A 233 1.04 6.17 -6.96
N PRO A 234 1.69 7.32 -6.72
CA PRO A 234 1.15 8.61 -7.12
C PRO A 234 1.24 8.87 -8.64
N VAL A 235 1.93 8.00 -9.39
CA VAL A 235 2.05 8.08 -10.87
C VAL A 235 1.11 7.13 -11.61
N ARG A 236 0.56 6.12 -10.92
CA ARG A 236 -0.30 5.09 -11.52
C ARG A 236 -1.67 5.10 -10.88
N GLY A 237 -2.68 4.80 -11.70
CA GLY A 237 -4.05 4.71 -11.24
C GLY A 237 -4.31 3.43 -10.46
N GLY A 238 -5.27 3.51 -9.54
CA GLY A 238 -5.76 2.34 -8.80
C GLY A 238 -4.90 1.93 -7.61
N THR A 239 -5.41 0.96 -6.85
CA THR A 239 -4.74 0.39 -5.68
C THR A 239 -4.72 -1.12 -5.80
N ILE A 240 -3.66 -1.74 -5.32
CA ILE A 240 -3.54 -3.20 -5.26
C ILE A 240 -3.71 -3.64 -3.82
N ARG A 241 -4.52 -4.67 -3.61
CA ARG A 241 -4.69 -5.33 -2.32
C ARG A 241 -3.97 -6.67 -2.34
N PHE A 242 -2.97 -6.79 -1.47
CA PHE A 242 -2.32 -8.03 -1.15
C PHE A 242 -2.96 -8.65 0.10
N LEU A 243 -3.07 -9.97 0.13
CA LEU A 243 -3.57 -10.72 1.27
C LEU A 243 -2.51 -11.69 1.75
N VAL A 244 -1.86 -11.36 2.86
CA VAL A 244 -0.86 -12.23 3.49
C VAL A 244 -1.53 -13.00 4.61
N ARG A 245 -1.66 -14.32 4.47
CA ARG A 245 -2.19 -15.19 5.52
C ARG A 245 -1.05 -15.69 6.41
N VAL A 246 -1.13 -15.38 7.69
CA VAL A 246 -0.18 -15.81 8.70
C VAL A 246 -0.71 -17.04 9.43
N SER A 247 0.03 -18.15 9.40
CA SER A 247 -0.27 -19.36 10.16
C SER A 247 0.67 -19.54 11.35
N ASP A 248 0.18 -20.18 12.41
CA ASP A 248 0.98 -20.62 13.56
C ASP A 248 1.91 -21.80 13.21
N GLN A 249 1.50 -22.61 12.24
CA GLN A 249 2.28 -23.74 11.77
C GLN A 249 3.42 -23.29 10.84
N PRO A 250 4.63 -23.85 10.98
CA PRO A 250 5.66 -23.70 9.96
C PRO A 250 5.11 -24.25 8.64
N VAL A 251 5.06 -23.41 7.61
CA VAL A 251 4.62 -23.82 6.27
C VAL A 251 5.56 -24.95 5.82
N LYS A 252 5.03 -26.18 5.72
CA LYS A 252 5.78 -27.30 5.12
C LYS A 252 6.06 -26.89 3.68
N GLY A 253 7.31 -26.55 3.38
CA GLY A 253 7.75 -26.23 2.03
C GLY A 253 7.34 -27.36 1.09
N HIS A 254 6.56 -27.04 0.06
CA HIS A 254 6.39 -27.96 -1.05
C HIS A 254 7.71 -27.93 -1.86
N PRO A 255 8.33 -29.10 -2.12
CA PRO A 255 9.54 -29.20 -2.94
C PRO A 255 9.28 -28.78 -4.40
#